data_AF-A0A3D3EZD8-F1
#
_entry.id   AF-A0A3D3EZD8-F1
#
_cell.length_a   1.000
_cell.length_b   1.000
_cell.length_c   1.000
_cell.angle_alpha   90.00
_cell.angle_beta   90.00
_cell.angle_gamma   90.00
#
_symmetry.space_group_name_H-M   'P 1'
#
loop_
_entity.id
_entity.type
_entity.pdbx_description
1 polymer ?
#
loop_
_entity_poly.entity_id
_entity_poly.type
_entity_poly.pdbx_seq_one_letter_code
_entity_poly.pdbx_strand_id
1 'polypeptide(L)'
;MQSSDLILYLYESQNPDLPDGIEQFLDKLIFVASKADLFPTRKLPADHVPASTVDPDGLALLARTILNRLKMPTQILERPLVTNARHLAAVQRCIQALRQAEQALAADAGFEFIASDLIS
;
A
#
# COMPACT_ATOMS: atom_id res chain seq x y z
N MET A 1 -11.03 -6.36 2.30
CA MET A 1 -10.75 -5.27 1.32
C MET A 1 -10.20 -4.02 1.99
N GLN A 2 -10.78 -3.54 3.11
CA GLN A 2 -10.28 -2.32 3.78
C GLN A 2 -8.80 -2.41 4.20
N SER A 3 -8.35 -3.53 4.74
CA SER A 3 -6.95 -3.72 5.19
C SER A 3 -5.96 -4.18 4.10
N SER A 4 -6.40 -4.36 2.86
CA SER A 4 -5.53 -4.81 1.77
C SER A 4 -4.74 -3.63 1.19
N ASP A 5 -3.45 -3.81 0.90
CA ASP A 5 -2.62 -2.78 0.23
C ASP A 5 -2.88 -2.71 -1.29
N LEU A 6 -3.33 -3.82 -1.88
CA LEU A 6 -3.65 -3.93 -3.30
C LEU A 6 -4.82 -4.89 -3.50
N ILE A 7 -5.72 -4.56 -4.42
CA ILE A 7 -6.88 -5.37 -4.78
C ILE A 7 -6.80 -5.67 -6.27
N LEU A 8 -6.90 -6.95 -6.62
CA LEU A 8 -7.03 -7.39 -8.01
C LEU A 8 -8.49 -7.79 -8.25
N TYR A 9 -9.17 -7.10 -9.17
CA TYR A 9 -10.51 -7.47 -9.59
C TYR A 9 -10.44 -8.19 -10.93
N LEU A 10 -10.69 -9.50 -10.91
CA LEU A 10 -10.63 -10.36 -12.08
C LEU A 10 -12.00 -10.43 -12.75
N TYR A 11 -12.05 -10.27 -14.07
CA TYR A 11 -13.28 -10.35 -14.84
C TYR A 11 -13.04 -10.89 -16.25
N GLU A 12 -14.04 -11.62 -16.76
CA GLU A 12 -13.98 -12.27 -18.09
C GLU A 12 -14.85 -11.54 -19.12
N SER A 13 -15.99 -10.96 -18.72
CA SER A 13 -16.96 -10.34 -19.63
C SER A 13 -16.51 -8.97 -20.13
N GLN A 14 -16.88 -8.57 -21.36
CA GLN A 14 -16.59 -7.23 -21.90
C GLN A 14 -17.11 -6.10 -21.01
N ASN A 15 -18.30 -6.29 -20.43
CA ASN A 15 -18.87 -5.42 -19.42
C ASN A 15 -18.80 -6.15 -18.06
N PRO A 16 -17.78 -5.88 -17.23
CA PRO A 16 -17.74 -6.40 -15.87
C PRO A 16 -18.86 -5.80 -15.04
N ASP A 17 -19.54 -6.63 -14.27
CA ASP A 17 -20.50 -6.16 -13.27
C ASP A 17 -19.72 -5.76 -12.01
N LEU A 18 -19.57 -4.46 -11.80
CA LEU A 18 -18.79 -3.92 -10.70
C LEU A 18 -19.57 -4.15 -9.40
N PRO A 19 -18.98 -4.82 -8.39
CA PRO A 19 -19.66 -5.02 -7.12
C PRO A 19 -19.87 -3.68 -6.41
N ASP A 20 -21.02 -3.56 -5.74
CA ASP A 20 -21.39 -2.34 -5.02
C ASP A 20 -20.28 -1.89 -4.04
N GLY A 21 -19.90 -0.62 -4.12
CA GLY A 21 -18.90 -0.01 -3.25
C GLY A 21 -17.43 -0.26 -3.65
N ILE A 22 -17.15 -0.94 -4.76
CA ILE A 22 -15.77 -1.12 -5.25
C ILE A 22 -15.09 0.22 -5.61
N GLU A 23 -15.89 1.22 -5.94
CA GLU A 23 -15.48 2.61 -6.21
C GLU A 23 -14.69 3.23 -5.05
N GLN A 24 -14.93 2.78 -3.82
CA GLN A 24 -14.22 3.25 -2.62
C GLN A 24 -12.75 2.79 -2.59
N PHE A 25 -12.35 1.86 -3.45
CA PHE A 25 -11.02 1.26 -3.45
C PHE A 25 -10.25 1.53 -4.75
N LEU A 26 -10.70 2.45 -5.60
CA LEU A 26 -10.06 2.76 -6.89
C LEU A 26 -8.57 3.12 -6.75
N ASP A 27 -8.18 3.71 -5.63
CA ASP A 27 -6.81 4.08 -5.28
C ASP A 27 -5.86 2.89 -5.10
N LYS A 28 -6.40 1.69 -4.85
CA LYS A 28 -5.64 0.44 -4.67
C LYS A 28 -6.18 -0.74 -5.48
N LEU A 29 -7.03 -0.46 -6.45
CA LEU A 29 -7.61 -1.47 -7.34
C LEU A 29 -6.83 -1.59 -8.65
N ILE A 30 -6.67 -2.82 -9.12
CA ILE A 30 -6.24 -3.14 -10.48
C ILE A 30 -7.33 -4.02 -11.11
N PHE A 31 -7.88 -3.56 -12.23
CA PHE A 31 -8.80 -4.34 -13.04
C PHE A 31 -8.02 -5.31 -13.92
N VAL A 32 -8.36 -6.60 -13.86
CA VAL A 32 -7.67 -7.67 -14.55
C VAL A 32 -8.64 -8.40 -15.46
N ALA A 33 -8.49 -8.23 -16.78
CA ALA A 33 -9.23 -9.00 -17.76
C ALA A 33 -8.62 -10.40 -17.88
N SER A 34 -9.25 -11.39 -17.26
CA SER A 34 -8.76 -12.77 -17.28
C SER A 34 -9.06 -13.46 -18.61
N LYS A 35 -8.31 -14.54 -18.89
CA LYS A 35 -8.43 -15.36 -20.12
C LYS A 35 -8.26 -14.52 -21.39
N ALA A 36 -7.31 -13.59 -21.38
CA ALA A 36 -7.06 -12.70 -22.50
C ALA A 36 -6.72 -13.44 -23.81
N ASP A 37 -6.18 -14.66 -23.70
CA ASP A 37 -5.91 -15.60 -24.80
C ASP A 37 -7.16 -15.93 -25.62
N LEU A 38 -8.33 -16.01 -24.99
CA LEU A 38 -9.60 -16.31 -25.67
C LEU A 38 -10.15 -15.11 -26.45
N PHE A 39 -9.65 -13.89 -26.19
CA PHE A 39 -10.22 -12.65 -26.71
C PHE A 39 -9.14 -11.67 -27.23
N PRO A 40 -8.34 -12.04 -28.25
CA PRO A 40 -7.19 -11.25 -28.68
C PRO A 40 -7.55 -9.88 -29.29
N THR A 41 -8.77 -9.71 -29.80
CA THR A 41 -9.25 -8.46 -30.42
C THR A 41 -10.02 -7.56 -29.46
N ARG A 42 -10.14 -7.97 -28.19
CA ARG A 42 -10.90 -7.23 -27.20
C ARG A 42 -10.21 -5.91 -26.85
N LYS A 43 -10.93 -4.80 -27.07
CA LYS A 43 -10.50 -3.50 -26.57
C LYS A 43 -10.82 -3.42 -25.07
N LEU A 44 -9.80 -3.20 -24.27
CA LEU A 44 -9.93 -2.98 -22.84
C LEU A 44 -10.03 -1.48 -22.55
N PRO A 45 -10.77 -1.08 -21.48
CA PRO A 45 -10.73 0.29 -20.98
C PRO A 45 -9.30 0.69 -20.57
N ALA A 46 -9.05 2.00 -20.47
CA ALA A 46 -7.82 2.52 -19.89
C ALA A 46 -7.64 1.97 -18.47
N ASP A 47 -6.40 1.66 -18.09
CA ASP A 47 -6.01 1.13 -16.76
C ASP A 47 -6.48 -0.31 -16.43
N HIS A 48 -7.06 -1.03 -17.39
CA HIS A 48 -7.38 -2.45 -17.26
C HIS A 48 -6.25 -3.31 -17.85
N VAL A 49 -5.85 -4.35 -17.13
CA VAL A 49 -4.70 -5.19 -17.48
C VAL A 49 -5.17 -6.53 -18.04
N PRO A 50 -4.82 -6.90 -19.28
CA PRO A 50 -5.04 -8.26 -19.77
C PRO A 50 -4.15 -9.25 -19.03
N ALA A 51 -4.70 -10.41 -18.70
CA ALA A 51 -3.96 -11.51 -18.10
C ALA A 51 -4.39 -12.85 -18.71
N SER A 52 -3.40 -13.67 -19.06
CA SER A 52 -3.58 -15.08 -19.41
C SER A 52 -2.63 -15.94 -18.59
N THR A 53 -3.15 -17.04 -18.07
CA THR A 53 -2.35 -18.04 -17.33
C THR A 53 -1.85 -19.16 -18.24
N VAL A 54 -2.31 -19.21 -19.49
CA VAL A 54 -1.95 -20.26 -20.46
C VAL A 54 -0.93 -19.77 -21.49
N ASP A 55 -0.99 -18.48 -21.84
CA ASP A 55 -0.02 -17.89 -22.75
C ASP A 55 1.36 -17.75 -22.07
N PRO A 56 2.45 -18.10 -22.78
CA PRO A 56 3.79 -17.68 -22.38
C PRO A 56 3.81 -16.16 -22.18
N ASP A 57 4.33 -15.71 -21.04
CA ASP A 57 4.35 -14.30 -20.63
C ASP A 57 2.98 -13.61 -20.44
N GLY A 58 1.87 -14.35 -20.44
CA GLY A 58 0.51 -13.81 -20.29
C GLY A 58 0.24 -13.07 -18.96
N LEU A 59 1.14 -13.20 -17.98
CA LEU A 59 1.10 -12.48 -16.70
C LEU A 59 2.17 -11.38 -16.56
N ALA A 60 3.07 -11.24 -17.54
CA ALA A 60 4.21 -10.34 -17.43
C ALA A 60 3.79 -8.87 -17.25
N LEU A 61 2.73 -8.45 -17.94
CA LEU A 61 2.17 -7.11 -17.80
C LEU A 61 1.55 -6.90 -16.41
N LEU A 62 0.74 -7.86 -15.94
CA LEU A 62 0.15 -7.81 -14.60
C LEU A 62 1.21 -7.72 -13.51
N ALA A 63 2.25 -8.54 -13.59
CA ALA A 63 3.37 -8.51 -12.65
C ALA A 63 4.06 -7.13 -12.63
N ARG A 64 4.33 -6.54 -13.80
CA ARG A 64 4.91 -5.19 -13.90
C ARG A 64 3.99 -4.13 -13.28
N THR A 65 2.69 -4.20 -13.53
CA THR A 65 1.71 -3.27 -12.97
C THR A 65 1.66 -3.36 -11.44
N ILE A 66 1.63 -4.59 -10.89
CA ILE A 66 1.67 -4.83 -9.45
C ILE A 66 2.95 -4.23 -8.85
N LEU A 67 4.11 -4.52 -9.43
CA LEU A 67 5.39 -4.00 -8.95
C LEU A 67 5.44 -2.48 -9.01
N ASN A 68 4.93 -1.86 -10.07
CA ASN A 68 4.89 -0.41 -10.17
C ASN A 68 3.99 0.22 -9.11
N ARG A 69 2.88 -0.43 -8.75
CA ARG A 69 2.00 0.04 -7.67
C ARG A 69 2.66 -0.05 -6.29
N LEU A 70 3.44 -1.11 -6.07
CA LEU A 70 4.08 -1.40 -4.78
C LEU A 70 5.50 -0.82 -4.66
N LYS A 71 6.02 -0.15 -5.70
CA LYS A 71 7.37 0.41 -5.69
C LYS A 71 7.47 1.49 -4.61
N MET A 72 8.37 1.27 -3.66
CA MET A 72 8.79 2.31 -2.73
C MET A 72 9.58 3.40 -3.47
N PRO A 73 9.48 4.68 -3.02
CA PRO A 73 10.36 5.74 -3.51
C PRO A 73 11.83 5.35 -3.41
N THR A 74 12.59 5.56 -4.49
CA THR A 74 14.00 5.18 -4.58
C THR A 74 14.88 5.86 -3.53
N GLN A 75 14.45 7.00 -3.00
CA GLN A 75 15.13 7.76 -1.94
C GLN A 75 15.18 7.04 -0.58
N ILE A 76 14.39 5.97 -0.40
CA ILE A 76 14.31 5.22 0.87
C ILE A 76 15.31 4.04 0.89
N LEU A 77 15.91 3.67 -0.26
CA LEU A 77 16.75 2.47 -0.38
C LEU A 77 17.97 2.45 0.58
N GLU A 78 18.49 3.62 0.94
CA GLU A 78 19.67 3.73 1.83
C GLU A 78 19.30 3.94 3.31
N ARG A 79 18.01 3.91 3.65
CA ARG A 79 17.54 4.11 5.03
C ARG A 79 17.29 2.77 5.73
N PRO A 80 17.66 2.64 7.01
CA PRO A 80 17.30 1.45 7.79
C PRO A 80 15.77 1.31 7.87
N LEU A 81 15.26 0.13 7.56
CA LEU A 81 13.83 -0.17 7.55
C LEU A 81 13.39 -0.84 8.85
N VAL A 82 12.27 -0.37 9.40
CA VAL A 82 11.60 -1.04 10.51
C VAL A 82 10.63 -2.07 9.94
N THR A 83 10.97 -3.35 10.03
CA THR A 83 10.21 -4.46 9.42
C THR A 83 9.25 -5.16 10.37
N ASN A 84 9.34 -4.90 11.67
CA ASN A 84 8.55 -5.55 12.70
C ASN A 84 7.61 -4.56 13.38
N ALA A 85 6.31 -4.86 13.39
CA ALA A 85 5.28 -4.03 14.02
C ALA A 85 5.57 -3.72 15.50
N ARG A 86 6.19 -4.64 16.25
CA ARG A 86 6.61 -4.40 17.64
C ARG A 86 7.69 -3.33 17.73
N HIS A 87 8.65 -3.33 16.81
CA HIS A 87 9.69 -2.30 16.75
C HIS A 87 9.10 -0.96 16.33
N LEU A 88 8.18 -0.95 15.36
CA LEU A 88 7.47 0.25 14.95
C LEU A 88 6.73 0.88 16.13
N ALA A 89 5.98 0.08 16.89
CA ALA A 89 5.26 0.56 18.06
C ALA A 89 6.19 1.11 19.16
N ALA A 90 7.34 0.47 19.38
CA ALA A 90 8.34 0.97 20.34
C ALA A 90 8.93 2.31 19.89
N VAL A 91 9.34 2.42 18.62
CA VAL A 91 9.88 3.67 18.06
C VAL A 91 8.84 4.78 18.11
N GLN A 92 7.58 4.50 17.80
CA GLN A 92 6.48 5.47 17.90
C GLN A 92 6.30 5.99 19.34
N ARG A 93 6.37 5.12 20.34
CA ARG A 93 6.33 5.54 21.76
C ARG A 93 7.51 6.44 22.11
N CYS A 94 8.74 6.09 21.70
CA CYS A 94 9.90 6.94 21.94
C CYS A 94 9.76 8.31 21.28
N ILE A 95 9.26 8.38 20.04
CA ILE A 95 9.01 9.66 19.35
C ILE A 95 7.98 10.50 20.10
N GLN A 96 6.93 9.87 20.62
CA GLN A 96 5.89 10.57 21.38
C GLN A 96 6.45 11.12 22.70
N ALA A 97 7.20 10.32 23.45
CA ALA A 97 7.89 10.73 24.68
C ALA A 97 8.82 11.94 24.43
N LEU A 98 9.63 11.90 23.37
CA LEU A 98 10.52 13.00 22.99
C LEU A 98 9.75 14.29 22.69
N ARG A 99 8.62 14.20 21.96
CA ARG A 99 7.77 15.36 21.66
C ARG A 99 7.10 15.94 22.91
N GLN A 100 6.69 15.09 23.84
CA GLN A 100 6.10 15.52 25.11
C GLN A 100 7.14 16.24 25.98
N ALA A 101 8.35 15.69 26.09
CA ALA A 101 9.46 16.34 26.77
C ALA A 101 9.83 17.70 26.14
N GLU A 102 9.86 17.79 24.80
CA GLU A 102 10.09 19.05 24.08
C GLU A 102 9.00 20.10 24.40
N GLN A 103 7.73 19.70 24.44
CA GLN A 103 6.62 20.58 24.81
C GLN A 103 6.68 21.03 26.27
N ALA A 104 7.02 20.12 27.18
CA ALA A 104 7.17 20.43 28.60
C ALA A 104 8.32 21.42 28.84
N LEU A 105 9.45 21.27 28.13
CA LEU A 105 10.54 22.25 28.13
C LEU A 105 10.07 23.61 27.61
N ALA A 106 9.31 23.66 26.51
CA ALA A 106 8.79 24.91 25.97
C ALA A 106 7.78 25.60 26.89
N ALA A 107 7.09 24.84 27.74
CA ALA A 107 6.14 25.34 28.73
C ALA A 107 6.77 25.69 30.09
N ASP A 108 8.11 25.64 30.20
CA ASP A 108 8.87 25.83 31.45
C ASP A 108 8.39 24.92 32.59
N ALA A 109 7.98 23.69 32.23
CA ALA A 109 7.53 22.70 33.19
C ALA A 109 8.71 22.21 34.06
N GLY A 110 8.40 21.79 35.29
CA GLY A 110 9.41 21.27 36.21
C GLY A 110 10.18 20.07 35.64
N PHE A 111 11.49 20.02 35.90
CA PHE A 111 12.41 19.00 35.39
C PHE A 111 11.95 17.55 35.63
N GLU A 112 11.20 17.31 36.70
CA GLU A 112 10.65 15.98 37.05
C GLU A 112 9.65 15.47 36.01
N PHE A 113 8.84 16.35 35.42
CA PHE A 113 7.88 15.99 34.37
C PHE A 113 8.58 15.64 33.06
N ILE A 114 9.60 16.41 32.70
CA ILE A 114 10.42 16.16 31.50
C ILE A 114 11.19 14.84 31.64
N ALA A 115 11.75 14.55 32.82
CA ALA A 115 12.48 13.31 33.08
C ALA A 115 11.56 12.07 33.06
N SER A 116 10.33 12.20 33.58
CA SER A 116 9.34 11.13 33.55
C SER A 116 8.98 10.74 32.12
N ASP A 117 8.80 11.72 31.23
CA ASP A 117 8.45 11.45 29.83
C ASP A 117 9.59 10.73 29.07
N LEU A 118 10.86 11.03 29.37
CA LEU A 118 12.02 10.45 28.66
C LEU A 118 12.38 9.01 29.07
N ILE A 119 11.89 8.53 30.21
CA ILE A 119 12.24 7.21 30.77
C ILE A 119 11.13 6.16 30.49
N SER A 120 9.94 6.61 30.10
CA SER A 120 8.73 5.80 29.87
C SER A 120 8.68 5.14 28.49
#